data_AF-A0A3B9QY14-F1
#
_entry.id   AF-A0A3B9QY14-F1
#
_cell.length_a   1.000
_cell.length_b   1.000
_cell.length_c   1.000
_cell.angle_alpha   90.00
_cell.angle_beta   90.00
_cell.angle_gamma   90.00
#
_symmetry.space_group_name_H-M   'P 1'
#
loop_
_entity.id
_entity.type
_entity.pdbx_description
1 polymer ?
#
loop_
_entity_poly.entity_id
_entity_poly.type
_entity_poly.pdbx_seq_one_letter_code
_entity_poly.pdbx_strand_id
1 'polypeptide(L)'
;GRGLCIGFYEQACRPWAVDGTPWDFGHELLPDNLDKISESIAFAYQRFPVLETAGVKTIIHGPFTFAPDGNPLIGPVPGLRNYWSACGVMAGFSQ
;
A
#
# COMPACT_ATOMS: atom_id res chain seq x y z
N GLY A 1 -2.14 -9.30 21.86
CA GLY A 1 -2.27 -9.78 20.48
C GLY A 1 -3.39 -10.80 20.35
N ARG A 2 -4.65 -10.36 20.30
CA ARG A 2 -5.82 -11.22 20.01
C ARG A 2 -6.70 -10.57 18.93
N GLY A 3 -6.07 -10.07 17.88
CA GLY A 3 -6.74 -9.35 16.78
C GLY A 3 -6.22 -9.81 15.43
N LEU A 4 -6.91 -9.42 14.37
CA LEU A 4 -6.55 -9.71 12.98
C LEU A 4 -6.01 -8.43 12.32
N CYS A 5 -5.04 -8.60 11.42
CA CYS A 5 -4.58 -7.56 10.52
C CYS A 5 -4.97 -7.97 9.10
N ILE A 6 -5.71 -7.12 8.39
CA ILE A 6 -6.23 -7.40 7.06
C ILE A 6 -5.90 -6.21 6.17
N GLY A 7 -5.33 -6.51 5.00
CA GLY A 7 -5.05 -5.53 3.95
C GLY A 7 -5.78 -5.92 2.66
N PHE A 8 -6.06 -4.92 1.83
CA PHE A 8 -6.78 -5.08 0.58
C PHE A 8 -5.95 -4.53 -0.58
N TYR A 9 -5.97 -5.23 -1.72
CA TYR A 9 -5.52 -4.70 -3.00
C TYR A 9 -6.76 -4.30 -3.81
N GLU A 10 -6.81 -3.04 -4.21
CA GLU A 10 -7.96 -2.48 -4.93
C GLU A 10 -7.72 -2.50 -6.44
N GLN A 11 -8.72 -2.94 -7.21
CA GLN A 11 -8.65 -2.84 -8.68
C GLN A 11 -8.81 -1.38 -9.15
N ALA A 12 -9.73 -0.62 -8.54
CA ALA A 12 -9.92 0.80 -8.80
C ALA A 12 -8.90 1.65 -8.01
N CYS A 13 -7.61 1.37 -8.19
CA CYS A 13 -6.55 2.11 -7.51
C CYS A 13 -6.54 3.59 -7.95
N ARG A 14 -6.14 4.47 -7.04
CA ARG A 14 -5.94 5.89 -7.34
C ARG A 14 -4.47 6.22 -7.11
N PRO A 15 -3.74 6.70 -8.12
CA PRO A 15 -2.38 7.13 -7.91
C PRO A 15 -2.38 8.35 -6.97
N TRP A 16 -1.34 8.44 -6.15
CA TRP A 16 -1.13 9.54 -5.22
C TRP A 16 0.24 10.16 -5.50
N ALA A 17 0.35 11.48 -5.33
CA ALA A 17 1.60 12.23 -5.50
C ALA A 17 2.31 11.99 -6.85
N VAL A 18 1.55 11.92 -7.96
CA VAL A 18 2.09 11.69 -9.31
C VAL A 18 3.13 12.75 -9.70
N ASP A 19 2.90 13.99 -9.30
CA ASP A 19 3.80 15.13 -9.58
C ASP A 19 4.88 15.33 -8.51
N GLY A 20 4.94 14.43 -7.52
CA GLY A 20 5.92 14.46 -6.43
C GLY A 20 5.30 14.39 -5.04
N THR A 21 5.96 13.66 -4.15
CA THR A 21 5.63 13.59 -2.73
C THR A 21 6.04 14.89 -2.03
N PRO A 22 5.20 15.47 -1.16
CA PRO A 22 5.59 16.60 -0.32
C PRO A 22 6.86 16.30 0.50
N TRP A 23 7.75 17.29 0.63
CA TRP A 23 9.03 17.12 1.34
C TRP A 23 8.90 16.90 2.85
N ASP A 24 7.77 17.31 3.42
CA ASP A 24 7.43 17.17 4.82
C ASP A 24 6.69 15.85 5.13
N PHE A 25 6.36 15.04 4.12
CA PHE A 25 5.73 13.74 4.31
C PHE A 25 6.78 12.66 4.62
N GLY A 26 6.71 12.05 5.80
CA GLY A 26 7.62 10.97 6.21
C GLY A 26 7.15 10.08 7.35
N HIS A 27 6.27 10.56 8.23
CA HIS A 27 5.67 9.76 9.31
C HIS A 27 4.14 9.83 9.33
N GLU A 28 3.56 10.57 8.39
CA GLU A 28 2.14 10.73 8.19
C GLU A 28 1.54 9.54 7.43
N LEU A 29 0.22 9.38 7.59
CA LEU A 29 -0.59 8.51 6.76
C LEU A 29 -1.53 9.36 5.91
N LEU A 30 -2.04 8.78 4.83
CA LEU A 30 -3.11 9.38 4.05
C LEU A 30 -4.41 9.40 4.88
N PRO A 31 -5.32 10.35 4.63
CA PRO A 31 -6.63 10.34 5.26
C PRO A 31 -7.37 9.03 4.99
N ASP A 32 -8.01 8.48 6.02
CA ASP A 32 -8.79 7.25 5.90
C ASP A 32 -9.94 7.41 4.90
N ASN A 33 -10.22 6.37 4.12
CA ASN A 33 -11.34 6.32 3.19
C ASN A 33 -11.95 4.92 3.15
N LEU A 34 -12.80 4.62 4.14
CA LEU A 34 -13.42 3.30 4.28
C LEU A 34 -14.48 3.03 3.20
N ASP A 35 -15.14 4.07 2.70
CA ASP A 35 -16.16 3.92 1.65
C ASP A 35 -15.55 3.29 0.39
N LYS A 36 -14.32 3.69 0.05
CA LYS A 36 -13.56 3.17 -1.10
C LYS A 36 -13.32 1.66 -1.02
N ILE A 37 -13.14 1.12 0.20
CA ILE A 37 -12.85 -0.31 0.44
C ILE A 37 -14.03 -1.08 1.03
N SER A 38 -15.22 -0.49 1.07
CA SER A 38 -16.41 -1.05 1.73
C SER A 38 -16.80 -2.43 1.20
N GLU A 39 -16.73 -2.65 -0.11
CA GLU A 39 -16.99 -3.97 -0.72
C GLU A 39 -15.97 -5.02 -0.29
N SER A 40 -14.69 -4.65 -0.21
CA SER A 40 -13.63 -5.55 0.25
C SER A 40 -13.76 -5.89 1.73
N ILE A 41 -14.18 -4.93 2.55
CA ILE A 41 -14.51 -5.15 3.96
C ILE A 41 -15.70 -6.12 4.08
N ALA A 42 -16.78 -5.91 3.34
CA ALA A 42 -17.94 -6.79 3.35
C ALA A 42 -17.58 -8.22 2.93
N PHE A 43 -16.73 -8.37 1.91
CA PHE A 43 -16.20 -9.67 1.49
C PHE A 43 -15.37 -10.33 2.60
N ALA A 44 -14.51 -9.56 3.29
CA ALA A 44 -13.73 -10.09 4.41
C ALA A 44 -14.62 -10.56 5.56
N TYR A 45 -15.72 -9.86 5.84
CA TYR A 45 -16.69 -10.25 6.87
C TYR A 45 -17.38 -11.58 6.53
N GLN A 46 -17.82 -11.75 5.27
CA GLN A 46 -18.36 -13.02 4.80
C GLN A 46 -17.36 -14.17 4.95
N ARG A 47 -16.07 -13.89 4.70
CA ARG A 47 -14.99 -14.89 4.81
C ARG A 47 -14.61 -15.19 6.27
N PHE A 48 -14.64 -14.17 7.13
CA PHE A 48 -14.26 -14.23 8.53
C PHE A 48 -15.33 -13.54 9.41
N PRO A 49 -16.45 -14.21 9.73
CA PRO A 49 -17.61 -13.58 10.38
C PRO A 49 -17.34 -12.91 11.72
N VAL A 50 -16.28 -13.32 12.42
CA VAL A 50 -15.84 -12.69 13.68
C VAL A 50 -15.51 -11.19 13.51
N LEU A 51 -15.13 -10.77 12.30
CA LEU A 51 -14.78 -9.38 12.01
C LEU A 51 -15.97 -8.42 12.13
N GLU A 52 -17.20 -8.89 11.94
CA GLU A 52 -18.42 -8.05 12.03
C GLU A 52 -18.63 -7.49 13.43
N THR A 53 -18.12 -8.17 14.46
CA THR A 53 -18.31 -7.81 15.88
C THR A 53 -17.01 -7.44 16.60
N ALA A 54 -15.85 -7.72 15.99
CA ALA A 54 -14.55 -7.43 16.60
C ALA A 54 -14.23 -5.92 16.70
N GLY A 55 -14.82 -5.11 15.81
CA GLY A 55 -14.54 -3.68 15.70
C GLY A 55 -13.19 -3.36 15.04
N VAL A 56 -12.97 -2.08 14.69
CA VAL A 56 -11.73 -1.59 14.06
C VAL A 56 -10.89 -0.88 15.12
N LYS A 57 -9.67 -1.37 15.36
CA LYS A 57 -8.74 -0.74 16.30
C LYS A 57 -7.92 0.39 15.67
N THR A 58 -7.45 0.18 14.45
CA THR A 58 -6.52 1.08 13.76
C THR A 58 -6.67 0.89 12.26
N ILE A 59 -6.56 1.98 11.51
CA ILE A 59 -6.50 1.99 10.06
C ILE A 59 -5.12 2.51 9.66
N ILE A 60 -4.48 1.82 8.71
CA ILE A 60 -3.18 2.22 8.15
C ILE A 60 -3.39 2.44 6.65
N HIS A 61 -3.49 3.69 6.24
CA HIS A 61 -3.62 4.08 4.84
C HIS A 61 -2.34 4.79 4.39
N GLY A 62 -1.35 4.02 3.95
CA GLY A 62 -0.04 4.54 3.52
C GLY A 62 0.17 4.41 2.01
N PRO A 63 0.95 5.31 1.38
CA PRO A 63 1.39 5.14 0.02
C PRO A 63 2.53 4.11 -0.06
N PHE A 64 2.63 3.41 -1.20
CA PHE A 64 3.74 2.53 -1.53
C PHE A 64 3.93 2.48 -3.04
N THR A 65 5.11 2.04 -3.50
CA THR A 65 5.52 2.18 -4.91
C THR A 65 5.29 0.91 -5.72
N PHE A 66 4.84 1.06 -6.97
CA PHE A 66 4.70 -0.02 -7.95
C PHE A 66 5.49 0.30 -9.22
N ALA A 67 6.11 -0.73 -9.80
CA ALA A 67 6.44 -0.74 -11.22
C ALA A 67 5.25 -1.29 -12.05
N PRO A 68 5.16 -0.98 -13.35
CA PRO A 68 4.04 -1.43 -14.20
C PRO A 68 3.83 -2.95 -14.25
N ASP A 69 4.90 -3.73 -14.08
CA ASP A 69 4.87 -5.20 -14.07
C ASP A 69 4.93 -5.81 -12.67
N GLY A 70 4.97 -4.97 -11.62
CA GLY A 70 5.07 -5.37 -10.23
C GLY A 70 6.46 -5.78 -9.75
N ASN A 71 7.47 -5.85 -10.62
CA ASN A 71 8.85 -6.18 -10.25
C ASN A 71 9.60 -4.94 -9.74
N PRO A 72 10.57 -5.09 -8.83
CA PRO A 72 11.40 -3.97 -8.42
C PRO A 72 12.33 -3.54 -9.55
N LEU A 73 12.61 -2.24 -9.62
CA LEU A 73 13.56 -1.64 -10.58
C LEU A 73 14.96 -1.64 -9.96
N ILE A 74 15.67 -2.76 -10.11
CA ILE A 74 16.99 -2.98 -9.50
C ILE A 74 18.06 -3.09 -10.59
N GLY A 75 19.09 -2.25 -10.51
CA GLY A 75 20.26 -2.35 -11.39
C GLY A 75 20.84 -1.00 -11.84
N PRO A 76 21.83 -1.02 -12.75
CA PRO A 76 22.43 0.19 -13.29
C PRO A 76 21.46 0.92 -14.22
N VAL A 77 21.41 2.25 -14.13
CA VAL A 77 20.53 3.04 -15.01
C VAL A 77 21.23 3.33 -16.33
N PRO A 78 20.60 3.01 -17.49
CA PRO A 78 21.19 3.26 -18.79
C PRO A 78 21.61 4.73 -19.00
N GLY A 79 22.79 4.93 -19.57
CA GLY A 79 23.32 6.26 -19.89
C GLY A 79 23.93 7.03 -18.72
N LEU A 80 23.88 6.50 -17.49
CA LEU A 80 24.45 7.15 -16.31
C LEU A 80 25.61 6.33 -15.73
N ARG A 81 26.78 6.95 -15.65
CA ARG A 81 27.96 6.31 -15.07
C ARG A 81 27.84 6.26 -13.56
N ASN A 82 28.02 5.06 -12.99
CA ASN A 82 28.00 4.80 -11.55
C ASN A 82 26.66 5.15 -10.86
N TYR A 83 25.54 5.08 -11.59
CA TYR A 83 24.20 5.32 -11.04
C TYR A 83 23.37 4.03 -11.04
N TRP A 84 22.79 3.71 -9.87
CA TRP A 84 22.05 2.47 -9.62
C TRP A 84 20.67 2.78 -9.05
N SER A 85 19.69 1.94 -9.38
CA SER A 85 18.32 1.99 -8.85
C SER A 85 18.05 0.78 -7.97
N ALA A 86 17.26 0.99 -6.92
CA ALA A 86 16.62 -0.03 -6.09
C ALA A 86 15.23 0.51 -5.67
N CYS A 87 14.38 0.81 -6.66
CA CYS A 87 13.10 1.50 -6.49
C CYS A 87 11.91 0.61 -6.92
N GLY A 88 10.68 1.04 -6.66
CA GLY A 88 9.48 0.30 -7.10
C GLY A 88 9.29 -1.03 -6.35
N VAL A 89 9.85 -1.14 -5.15
CA VAL A 89 9.87 -2.36 -4.34
C VAL A 89 8.55 -2.51 -3.60
N MET A 90 7.64 -3.34 -4.12
CA MET A 90 6.28 -3.50 -3.57
C MET A 90 6.25 -4.23 -2.21
N ALA A 91 7.01 -5.32 -2.09
CA ALA A 91 7.06 -6.15 -0.88
C ALA A 91 8.43 -6.03 -0.17
N GLY A 92 8.91 -4.81 0.03
CA GLY A 92 10.31 -4.58 0.45
C GLY A 92 10.73 -5.20 1.78
N PHE A 93 9.79 -5.47 2.69
CA PHE A 93 10.09 -6.19 3.92
C PHE A 93 10.34 -7.70 3.72
N SER A 94 9.90 -8.25 2.59
CA SER A 94 9.94 -9.69 2.28
C SER A 94 10.81 -10.04 1.07
N GLN A 95 11.39 -9.04 0.39
CA GLN A 95 12.40 -9.24 -0.65
C GLN A 95 13.76 -9.56 -0.02
#